data_AF-A0A2Z6R9F4-F1
#
_entry.id   AF-A0A2Z6R9F4-F1
#
_cell.length_a   1.000
_cell.length_b   1.000
_cell.length_c   1.000
_cell.angle_alpha   90.00
_cell.angle_beta   90.00
_cell.angle_gamma   90.00
#
_symmetry.space_group_name_H-M   'P 1'
#
loop_
_entity.id
_entity.type
_entity.pdbx_description
1 polymer ?
#
loop_
_entity_poly.entity_id
_entity_poly.type
_entity_poly.pdbx_seq_one_letter_code
_entity_poly.pdbx_strand_id
1 'polypeptide(L)'
;MYYANSVKKHLNQLERRSFILNISQNISEIIHDEEADCNIFASVYEINGNSKNVFFNCQILREPSAKPNIIIYGIQKEFKQCKYNLKIRIMIIGYNTSFNFMLHDTIGIKLIKNVYDSQNSCEFHSIPL
;
A
#
# COMPACT_ATOMS: atom_id res chain seq x y z
N MET A 1 8.90 -3.70 8.00
CA MET A 1 9.42 -4.38 6.78
C MET A 1 9.08 -3.51 5.57
N TYR A 2 10.01 -3.29 4.63
CA TYR A 2 9.72 -2.53 3.40
C TYR A 2 9.50 -3.49 2.24
N TYR A 3 8.33 -3.45 1.61
CA TYR A 3 8.05 -4.22 0.40
C TYR A 3 7.54 -3.31 -0.71
N ALA A 4 8.22 -3.36 -1.87
CA ALA A 4 7.88 -2.59 -3.05
C ALA A 4 7.68 -3.54 -4.23
N ASN A 5 6.45 -3.59 -4.75
CA ASN A 5 6.12 -4.34 -5.96
C ASN A 5 5.57 -3.42 -7.05
N SER A 6 5.87 -3.75 -8.30
CA SER A 6 5.37 -3.07 -9.50
C SER A 6 4.52 -4.04 -10.32
N VAL A 7 3.24 -3.71 -10.52
CA VAL A 7 2.33 -4.50 -11.36
C VAL A 7 1.95 -3.68 -12.60
N LYS A 8 2.14 -4.26 -13.80
CA LYS A 8 1.74 -3.67 -15.09
C LYS A 8 0.33 -4.13 -15.46
N LYS A 9 -0.60 -3.23 -15.78
CA LYS A 9 -1.96 -3.60 -16.20
C LYS A 9 -2.50 -2.71 -17.32
N HIS A 10 -3.34 -3.30 -18.17
CA HIS A 10 -4.04 -2.63 -19.26
C HIS A 10 -5.50 -2.32 -18.83
N LEU A 11 -5.90 -1.06 -18.93
CA LEU A 11 -7.28 -0.63 -18.73
C LEU A 11 -7.94 -0.30 -20.07
N ASN A 12 -9.16 -0.80 -20.28
CA ASN A 12 -10.04 -0.37 -21.37
C ASN A 12 -11.26 0.32 -20.73
N GLN A 13 -11.47 1.60 -21.02
CA GLN A 13 -12.60 2.45 -20.56
C GLN A 13 -12.63 2.90 -19.08
N LEU A 14 -13.34 4.02 -18.89
CA LEU A 14 -13.69 4.75 -17.66
C LEU A 14 -14.67 3.93 -16.81
N GLU A 15 -14.24 2.75 -16.38
CA GLU A 15 -14.98 1.89 -15.47
C GLU A 15 -14.19 1.73 -14.18
N ARG A 16 -14.89 1.79 -13.05
CA ARG A 16 -14.35 1.42 -11.74
C ARG A 16 -13.83 -0.01 -11.82
N ARG A 17 -12.52 -0.21 -12.00
CA ARG A 17 -11.93 -1.54 -12.00
C ARG A 17 -11.29 -1.82 -10.65
N SER A 18 -11.75 -2.90 -10.00
CA SER A 18 -11.07 -3.45 -8.84
C SER A 18 -10.02 -4.46 -9.30
N PHE A 19 -8.90 -4.44 -8.60
CA PHE A 19 -7.79 -5.33 -8.83
C PHE A 19 -7.37 -5.93 -7.51
N ILE A 20 -7.38 -7.26 -7.42
CA ILE A 20 -6.76 -7.95 -6.29
C ILE A 20 -5.26 -7.67 -6.33
N LEU A 21 -4.69 -7.28 -5.18
CA LEU A 21 -3.24 -7.13 -5.06
C LEU A 21 -2.59 -8.50 -5.23
N ASN A 22 -1.64 -8.58 -6.17
CA ASN A 22 -0.79 -9.76 -6.31
C ASN A 22 0.42 -9.60 -5.37
N ILE A 23 0.24 -10.00 -4.13
CA ILE A 23 1.26 -10.04 -3.08
C ILE A 23 1.57 -11.50 -2.72
N SER A 24 2.80 -11.77 -2.27
CA SER A 24 3.16 -13.12 -1.82
C SER A 24 2.38 -13.52 -0.57
N GLN A 25 2.25 -14.82 -0.34
CA GLN A 25 1.51 -15.39 0.78
C GLN A 25 2.01 -14.86 2.14
N ASN A 26 3.33 -14.85 2.34
CA ASN A 26 3.95 -14.33 3.57
C ASN A 26 3.57 -12.87 3.86
N ILE A 27 3.43 -12.06 2.81
CA ILE A 27 3.04 -10.65 2.95
C ILE A 27 1.54 -10.53 3.21
N SER A 28 0.74 -11.39 2.60
CA SER A 28 -0.69 -11.49 2.89
C SER A 28 -0.90 -11.78 4.38
N GLU A 29 -0.15 -12.70 4.95
CA GLU A 29 -0.22 -13.04 6.38
C GLU A 29 0.14 -11.86 7.28
N ILE A 30 1.25 -11.17 6.99
CA ILE A 30 1.66 -9.96 7.74
C ILE A 30 0.61 -8.84 7.66
N ILE A 31 -0.05 -8.67 6.51
CA ILE A 31 -1.10 -7.65 6.36
C ILE A 31 -2.35 -7.98 7.19
N HIS A 32 -2.66 -9.25 7.42
CA HIS A 32 -3.82 -9.65 8.21
C HIS A 32 -3.52 -9.76 9.70
N ASP A 33 -2.26 -9.67 10.11
CA ASP A 33 -1.84 -9.60 11.50
C ASP A 33 -2.13 -8.21 12.08
N GLU A 34 -2.98 -8.15 13.10
CA GLU A 34 -3.33 -6.92 13.81
C GLU A 34 -2.14 -6.32 14.57
N GLU A 35 -1.22 -7.16 15.07
CA GLU A 35 -0.01 -6.71 15.77
C GLU A 35 1.01 -6.08 14.82
N ALA A 36 0.98 -6.45 13.53
CA ALA A 36 1.85 -5.88 12.52
C ALA A 36 1.48 -4.42 12.20
N ASP A 37 0.28 -3.97 12.57
CA ASP A 37 -0.22 -2.60 12.38
C ASP A 37 0.04 -2.08 10.96
N CYS A 38 -0.26 -2.91 9.97
CA CYS A 38 0.12 -2.64 8.59
C CYS A 38 -0.73 -1.52 7.96
N ASN A 39 -0.07 -0.58 7.29
CA ASN A 39 -0.66 0.34 6.33
C ASN A 39 -0.22 0.01 4.90
N ILE A 40 -1.15 0.16 3.96
CA ILE A 40 -0.91 -0.10 2.53
C ILE A 40 -1.11 1.22 1.80
N PHE A 41 -0.16 1.53 0.92
CA PHE A 41 -0.20 2.68 0.02
C PHE A 41 -0.08 2.19 -1.41
N ALA A 42 -0.77 2.88 -2.31
CA ALA A 42 -0.72 2.61 -3.73
C ALA A 42 -0.63 3.92 -4.49
N SER A 43 0.13 3.88 -5.59
CA SER A 43 0.15 4.95 -6.58
C SER A 43 0.02 4.33 -7.96
N VAL A 44 -0.71 5.03 -8.83
CA VAL A 44 -0.95 4.64 -10.21
C VAL A 44 -0.40 5.70 -11.15
N TYR A 45 0.30 5.27 -12.18
CA TYR A 45 0.82 6.17 -13.22
C TYR A 45 0.79 5.49 -14.59
N GLU A 46 0.64 6.29 -15.64
CA GLU A 46 0.71 5.79 -17.01
C GLU A 46 2.17 5.69 -17.47
N ILE A 47 2.53 4.59 -18.14
CA ILE A 47 3.89 4.37 -18.63
C ILE A 47 4.21 5.24 -19.86
N ASN A 48 3.24 5.45 -20.75
CA ASN A 48 3.50 5.95 -22.10
C ASN A 48 3.31 7.47 -22.24
N GLY A 49 2.83 8.16 -21.20
CA GLY A 49 2.66 9.63 -21.20
C GLY A 49 1.62 10.18 -22.18
N ASN A 50 0.73 9.32 -22.70
CA ASN A 50 -0.33 9.70 -23.63
C ASN A 50 -1.57 10.24 -22.90
N SER A 51 -1.62 10.13 -21.58
CA SER A 51 -2.73 10.53 -20.72
C SER A 51 -2.67 11.98 -20.24
N LYS A 52 -2.11 12.91 -21.03
CA LYS A 52 -1.91 14.32 -20.63
C LYS A 52 -3.16 15.02 -20.06
N ASN A 53 -4.36 14.53 -20.39
CA ASN A 53 -5.64 15.09 -19.97
C ASN A 53 -6.43 14.17 -19.02
N VAL A 54 -5.79 13.15 -18.44
CA VAL A 54 -6.43 12.18 -17.55
C VAL A 54 -5.67 12.09 -16.25
N PHE A 55 -6.37 12.38 -15.15
CA PHE A 55 -5.86 12.20 -13.81
C PHE A 55 -6.22 10.81 -13.31
N PHE A 56 -5.23 10.02 -12.88
CA PHE A 56 -5.50 8.72 -12.28
C PHE A 56 -5.40 8.80 -10.76
N ASN A 57 -6.38 8.24 -10.08
CA ASN A 57 -6.36 8.02 -8.65
C ASN A 57 -6.56 6.54 -8.36
N CYS A 58 -6.11 6.09 -7.19
CA CYS A 58 -6.39 4.75 -6.70
C CYS A 58 -6.83 4.77 -5.24
N GLN A 59 -7.74 3.87 -4.90
CA GLN A 59 -8.19 3.64 -3.54
C GLN A 59 -7.91 2.19 -3.15
N ILE A 60 -7.49 1.97 -1.91
CA ILE A 60 -7.27 0.64 -1.36
C ILE A 60 -8.51 0.26 -0.56
N LEU A 61 -9.12 -0.86 -0.92
CA LEU A 61 -10.13 -1.56 -0.14
C LEU A 61 -9.45 -2.68 0.64
N ARG A 62 -9.60 -2.68 1.96
CA ARG A 62 -9.10 -3.74 2.84
C ARG A 62 -10.25 -4.17 3.74
N GLU A 63 -10.62 -5.43 3.65
CA GLU A 63 -11.55 -6.09 4.57
C GLU A 63 -10.73 -7.00 5.50
N PRO A 64 -11.14 -7.21 6.76
CA PRO A 64 -10.36 -7.97 7.74
C PRO A 64 -9.95 -9.38 7.26
N SER A 65 -10.82 -10.06 6.51
CA SER A 65 -10.65 -11.45 6.08
C SER A 65 -10.40 -11.63 4.58
N ALA A 66 -10.28 -10.53 3.81
CA ALA A 66 -10.12 -10.61 2.36
C ALA A 66 -8.82 -9.94 1.89
N LYS A 67 -8.25 -10.49 0.83
CA LYS A 67 -7.07 -9.89 0.19
C LYS A 67 -7.36 -8.42 -0.16
N PRO A 68 -6.43 -7.49 0.12
CA PRO A 68 -6.60 -6.11 -0.25
C PRO A 68 -6.82 -5.96 -1.75
N ASN A 69 -7.67 -5.01 -2.12
CA ASN A 69 -8.03 -4.70 -3.49
C ASN A 69 -7.72 -3.23 -3.78
N ILE A 70 -7.27 -2.92 -5.00
CA ILE A 70 -7.10 -1.55 -5.47
C ILE A 70 -8.19 -1.23 -6.48
N ILE A 71 -8.92 -0.15 -6.23
CA ILE A 71 -9.78 0.48 -7.22
C ILE A 71 -8.99 1.57 -7.93
N ILE A 72 -9.05 1.62 -9.25
CA ILE A 72 -8.46 2.72 -10.03
C ILE A 72 -9.57 3.56 -10.65
N TYR A 73 -9.43 4.87 -10.52
CA TYR A 73 -10.29 5.88 -11.14
C TYR A 73 -9.46 6.67 -12.15
N GLY A 74 -9.96 6.79 -13.38
CA GLY A 74 -9.45 7.75 -14.35
C GLY A 74 -10.43 8.92 -14.44
N ILE A 75 -9.99 10.14 -14.18
CA ILE A 75 -10.81 11.34 -14.24
C ILE A 75 -10.41 12.09 -15.51
N GLN A 76 -11.38 12.29 -16.41
CA GLN A 76 -11.19 12.94 -17.70
C GLN A 76 -12.11 14.15 -17.81
N LYS A 77 -11.64 15.22 -18.46
CA LYS A 77 -12.48 16.39 -18.74
C LYS A 77 -13.57 16.10 -19.76
N GLU A 78 -13.25 15.32 -20.79
CA GLU A 78 -14.18 14.84 -21.80
C GLU A 78 -14.21 13.32 -21.73
N PHE A 79 -15.41 12.73 -21.69
CA PHE A 79 -15.55 11.27 -21.69
C PHE A 79 -15.09 10.71 -23.03
N LYS A 80 -13.93 10.07 -23.05
CA LYS A 80 -13.41 9.37 -24.24
C LYS A 80 -13.03 7.94 -23.88
N GLN A 81 -13.48 7.00 -24.71
CA GLN A 81 -13.00 5.64 -24.62
C GLN A 81 -11.51 5.61 -24.97
N CYS A 82 -10.69 5.26 -23.99
CA CYS A 82 -9.25 5.19 -24.15
C CYS A 82 -8.73 3.88 -23.53
N LYS A 83 -7.61 3.41 -24.05
CA LYS A 83 -6.85 2.30 -23.50
C LYS A 83 -5.60 2.86 -22.84
N TYR A 84 -5.42 2.62 -21.55
CA TYR A 84 -4.28 3.10 -20.78
C TYR A 84 -3.36 1.96 -20.37
N ASN A 85 -2.06 2.21 -20.45
CA ASN A 85 -1.02 1.31 -19.98
C ASN A 85 -0.53 1.79 -18.61
N LEU A 86 -1.17 1.29 -17.55
CA LEU A 86 -0.92 1.75 -16.19
C LEU A 86 0.06 0.83 -15.45
N LYS A 87 0.89 1.44 -14.61
CA LYS A 87 1.65 0.77 -13.55
C LYS A 87 1.10 1.17 -12.20
N ILE A 88 1.02 0.18 -11.33
CA ILE A 88 0.67 0.36 -9.93
C ILE A 88 1.91 0.06 -9.12
N ARG A 89 2.31 1.00 -8.27
CA ARG A 89 3.34 0.80 -7.24
C ARG A 89 2.65 0.69 -5.90
N ILE A 90 2.99 -0.37 -5.16
CA ILE A 90 2.44 -0.64 -3.83
C ILE A 90 3.57 -0.55 -2.82
N MET A 91 3.29 0.11 -1.70
CA MET A 91 4.16 0.18 -0.53
C MET A 91 3.37 -0.30 0.68
N ILE A 92 3.94 -1.26 1.41
CA ILE A 92 3.36 -1.76 2.67
C ILE A 92 4.34 -1.40 3.78
N ILE A 93 3.81 -0.75 4.83
CA ILE A 93 4.56 -0.35 6.02
C ILE A 93 3.89 -1.02 7.22
N GLY A 94 4.69 -1.67 8.06
CA GLY A 94 4.22 -2.35 9.26
C GLY A 94 5.37 -2.95 10.05
N TYR A 95 5.08 -3.34 11.28
CA TYR A 95 5.99 -4.08 12.13
C TYR A 95 6.17 -5.50 11.58
N ASN A 96 7.38 -6.03 11.69
CA ASN A 96 7.57 -7.45 11.46
C ASN A 96 7.21 -8.16 12.76
N THR A 97 6.14 -8.95 12.76
CA THR A 97 5.72 -9.77 13.91
C THR A 97 6.26 -11.18 13.84
N SER A 98 6.60 -11.65 12.63
CA SER A 98 7.23 -12.95 12.41
C SER A 98 8.75 -12.85 12.57
N PHE A 99 9.19 -12.82 13.82
CA PHE A 99 10.61 -12.92 14.19
C PHE A 99 11.16 -14.37 14.16
N ASN A 100 10.37 -15.31 13.64
CA ASN A 100 10.62 -16.76 13.70
C ASN A 100 11.88 -17.27 12.98
N PHE A 101 12.65 -16.41 12.31
CA PHE A 101 13.79 -16.82 11.47
C PHE A 101 15.17 -16.62 12.08
N MET A 102 15.32 -15.94 13.22
CA MET A 102 16.67 -15.51 13.67
C MET A 102 17.11 -15.97 15.07
N LEU A 103 16.24 -16.56 15.90
CA LEU A 103 16.62 -16.91 17.28
C LEU A 103 16.05 -18.27 17.67
N HIS A 104 16.92 -19.29 17.66
CA HIS A 104 16.66 -20.57 18.30
C HIS A 104 16.36 -20.33 19.81
N ASP A 105 15.17 -20.77 20.23
CA ASP A 105 14.76 -21.29 21.54
C ASP A 105 15.03 -20.53 22.85
N THR A 106 15.48 -19.26 22.89
CA THR A 106 15.71 -18.62 24.22
C THR A 106 15.36 -17.14 24.38
N ILE A 107 14.83 -16.46 23.36
CA ILE A 107 14.55 -15.01 23.47
C ILE A 107 13.09 -14.72 23.09
N GLY A 108 12.25 -14.46 24.09
CA GLY A 108 10.92 -13.89 23.89
C GLY A 108 11.04 -12.44 23.43
N ILE A 109 10.74 -12.18 22.16
CA ILE A 109 10.68 -10.80 21.63
C ILE A 109 9.30 -10.25 21.94
N LYS A 110 9.25 -9.09 22.60
CA LYS A 110 8.01 -8.34 22.85
C LYS A 110 8.00 -7.08 22.00
N LEU A 111 6.95 -6.89 21.19
CA LEU A 111 6.70 -5.62 20.52
C LEU A 111 6.33 -4.57 21.57
N ILE A 112 7.16 -3.53 21.69
CA ILE A 112 6.86 -2.37 22.54
C ILE A 112 6.31 -1.26 21.61
N LYS A 113 5.00 -1.04 21.67
CA LYS A 113 4.31 0.03 20.94
C LYS A 113 4.16 1.24 21.87
N ASN A 114 4.90 2.29 21.58
CA ASN A 114 4.69 3.58 22.23
C ASN A 114 3.73 4.39 21.36
N VAL A 115 2.57 4.76 21.91
CA VAL A 115 1.64 5.67 21.23
C VAL A 115 2.18 7.09 21.42
N TYR A 116 2.40 7.78 20.31
CA TYR A 116 2.72 9.20 20.36
C TYR A 116 1.51 9.97 20.90
N ASP A 117 1.68 10.61 22.05
CA ASP A 117 0.69 11.51 22.61
C ASP A 117 1.04 12.94 22.19
N SER A 118 0.25 13.49 21.27
CA SER A 118 0.43 14.86 20.79
C SER A 118 0.16 15.93 21.85
N GLN A 119 -0.44 15.56 22.99
CA GLN A 119 -0.64 16.45 24.14
C GLN A 119 0.59 16.51 25.05
N ASN A 120 1.47 15.50 24.96
CA ASN A 120 2.80 15.57 25.55
C ASN A 120 3.69 16.39 24.61
N SER A 121 4.25 17.48 25.11
CA SER A 121 5.18 18.36 24.39
C SER A 121 6.51 17.64 24.12
N CYS A 122 6.52 16.61 23.27
CA CYS A 122 7.74 16.13 22.67
C CYS A 122 8.18 17.15 21.64
N GLU A 123 9.23 17.90 21.99
CA GLU A 123 9.85 18.92 21.17
C GLU A 123 10.48 18.32 19.91
N PHE A 124 9.68 18.12 18.86
CA PHE A 124 10.21 17.87 17.51
C PHE A 124 11.05 19.05 16.99
N HIS A 125 10.98 20.20 17.66
CA HIS A 125 11.81 21.39 17.40
C HIS A 125 13.28 21.22 17.82
N SER A 126 13.64 20.13 18.50
CA SER A 126 14.99 19.92 19.03
C SER A 126 15.88 19.07 18.10
N ILE A 127 15.40 18.70 16.91
CA ILE A 127 16.21 18.00 15.89
C ILE A 127 16.94 19.07 15.05
N PRO A 128 18.28 19.15 15.11
CA PRO A 128 19.03 20.09 14.27
C PRO A 128 18.91 19.68 12.80
N LEU A 129 18.71 20.68 11.92
CA LEU A 129 18.79 20.54 10.45
C LEU A 129 20.23 20.33 9.99
#